data_AF-A0A225UBY4-F1
#
_entry.id   AF-A0A225UBY4-F1
#
_cell.length_a   1.000
_cell.length_b   1.000
_cell.length_c   1.000
_cell.angle_alpha   90.00
_cell.angle_beta   90.00
_cell.angle_gamma   90.00
#
_symmetry.space_group_name_H-M   'P 1'
#
loop_
_entity.id
_entity.type
_entity.pdbx_description
1 polymer ?
#
loop_
_entity_poly.entity_id
_entity_poly.type
_entity_poly.pdbx_seq_one_letter_code
_entity_poly.pdbx_strand_id
1 'polypeptide(L)'
;MSASTASVAQLHDVDLRKVVQDKVLLQMVKHVTQLTRGWVVMIVDDEATKTLTHVARMSELTDCGVSLLERLELDRQPFPEMNAVYFIAPTAANMRRLARDFEDVNKPKY
;
A
#
# COMPACT_ATOMS: atom_id res chain seq x y z
N MET A 1 -24.44 16.52 0.93
CA MET A 1 -24.19 16.44 -0.51
C MET A 1 -23.75 15.01 -0.82
N SER A 2 -24.65 14.18 -1.35
CA SER A 2 -24.38 12.75 -1.58
C SER A 2 -23.52 12.57 -2.83
N ALA A 3 -22.33 11.99 -2.67
CA ALA A 3 -21.55 11.55 -3.81
C ALA A 3 -22.30 10.41 -4.52
N SER A 4 -22.74 10.67 -5.74
CA SER A 4 -23.30 9.66 -6.64
C SER A 4 -22.26 8.58 -6.88
N THR A 5 -22.46 7.39 -6.29
CA THR A 5 -21.63 6.21 -6.55
C THR A 5 -22.04 5.64 -7.91
N ALA A 6 -21.59 6.27 -8.99
CA ALA A 6 -21.70 5.68 -10.31
C ALA A 6 -20.91 4.37 -10.32
N SER A 7 -21.60 3.25 -10.54
CA SER A 7 -20.96 1.94 -10.68
C SER A 7 -20.04 1.99 -11.89
N VAL A 8 -18.78 1.57 -11.69
CA VAL A 8 -17.76 1.49 -12.75
C VAL A 8 -18.25 0.66 -13.95
N ALA A 9 -19.19 -0.28 -13.74
CA ALA A 9 -19.77 -1.10 -14.78
C ALA A 9 -20.67 -0.36 -15.80
N GLN A 10 -21.09 0.89 -15.53
CA GLN A 10 -22.02 1.63 -16.39
C GLN A 10 -21.34 2.48 -17.47
N LEU A 11 -20.00 2.50 -17.51
CA LEU A 11 -19.22 3.26 -18.48
C LEU A 11 -18.70 2.29 -19.56
N HIS A 12 -19.06 2.55 -20.82
CA HIS A 12 -18.74 1.67 -21.96
C HIS A 12 -17.26 1.68 -22.39
N ASP A 13 -16.39 2.42 -21.69
CA ASP A 13 -14.95 2.52 -21.97
C ASP A 13 -14.15 2.74 -20.66
N VAL A 14 -14.12 1.73 -19.79
CA VAL A 14 -13.37 1.80 -18.53
C VAL A 14 -12.03 1.10 -18.66
N ASP A 15 -10.97 1.88 -18.54
CA ASP A 15 -9.63 1.34 -18.30
C ASP A 15 -9.51 0.89 -16.83
N LEU A 16 -9.73 -0.41 -16.60
CA LEU A 16 -9.64 -1.02 -15.27
C LEU A 16 -8.26 -0.87 -14.65
N ARG A 17 -7.20 -0.90 -15.46
CA ARG A 17 -5.83 -0.70 -14.97
C ARG A 17 -5.71 0.70 -14.41
N LYS A 18 -6.16 1.72 -15.15
CA LYS A 18 -6.12 3.11 -14.69
C LYS A 18 -6.95 3.32 -13.43
N VAL A 19 -8.14 2.75 -13.35
CA VAL A 19 -9.00 2.84 -12.15
C VAL A 19 -8.30 2.25 -10.92
N VAL A 20 -7.67 1.09 -11.05
CA VAL A 20 -6.94 0.46 -9.94
C VAL A 20 -5.68 1.27 -9.59
N GLN A 21 -4.94 1.72 -10.60
CA GLN A 21 -3.75 2.55 -10.43
C GLN A 21 -4.07 3.85 -9.67
N ASP A 22 -5.13 4.57 -10.05
CA ASP A 22 -5.55 5.80 -9.39
C ASP A 22 -5.96 5.55 -7.93
N LYS A 23 -6.66 4.44 -7.64
CA LYS A 23 -7.02 4.07 -6.27
C LYS A 23 -5.79 3.77 -5.41
N VAL A 24 -4.84 2.97 -5.92
CA VAL A 24 -3.66 2.57 -5.15
C VAL A 24 -2.68 3.73 -4.99
N LEU A 25 -2.31 4.40 -6.08
CA LEU A 25 -1.28 5.42 -6.05
C LEU A 25 -1.78 6.73 -5.44
N LEU A 26 -2.96 7.20 -5.86
CA LEU A 26 -3.45 8.53 -5.46
C LEU A 26 -4.28 8.46 -4.18
N GLN A 27 -5.29 7.59 -4.14
CA GLN A 27 -6.24 7.57 -3.01
C GLN A 27 -5.65 6.92 -1.76
N MET A 28 -4.73 5.97 -1.90
CA MET A 28 -4.07 5.30 -0.78
C MET A 28 -2.68 5.90 -0.50
N VAL A 29 -1.69 5.67 -1.38
CA VAL A 29 -0.28 6.01 -1.08
C VAL A 29 -0.09 7.52 -0.92
N LYS A 30 -0.48 8.30 -1.94
CA LYS A 30 -0.28 9.75 -1.94
C LYS A 30 -1.07 10.45 -0.83
N HIS A 31 -2.25 9.93 -0.48
CA HIS A 31 -3.00 10.44 0.65
C HIS A 31 -2.24 10.25 1.97
N VAL A 32 -1.70 9.05 2.21
CA VAL A 32 -0.93 8.76 3.44
C VAL A 32 0.35 9.60 3.51
N THR A 33 1.12 9.69 2.42
CA THR A 33 2.39 10.45 2.41
C THR A 33 2.18 11.95 2.63
N GLN A 34 1.05 12.49 2.18
CA GLN A 34 0.64 13.87 2.49
C GLN A 34 0.29 14.07 3.98
N LEU A 35 -0.32 13.06 4.63
CA LEU A 35 -0.64 13.12 6.06
C LEU A 35 0.60 13.00 6.94
N THR A 36 1.52 12.10 6.59
CA THR A 36 2.74 11.84 7.35
C THR A 36 3.86 12.84 7.07
N ARG A 37 3.70 13.69 6.03
CA ARG A 37 4.69 14.67 5.56
C ARG A 37 6.05 14.05 5.27
N GLY A 38 6.08 12.80 4.80
CA GLY A 38 7.32 12.06 4.64
C GLY A 38 7.21 10.85 3.73
N TRP A 39 8.35 10.21 3.54
CA TRP A 39 8.48 8.95 2.81
C TRP A 39 7.93 7.79 3.64
N VAL A 40 7.35 6.80 2.97
CA VAL A 40 6.81 5.60 3.61
C VAL A 40 7.49 4.34 3.10
N VAL A 41 7.56 3.33 3.97
CA VAL A 41 7.83 1.95 3.58
C VAL A 41 6.50 1.31 3.20
N MET A 42 6.39 0.75 2.00
CA MET A 42 5.22 -0.01 1.57
C MET A 42 5.49 -1.50 1.74
N ILE A 43 4.65 -2.18 2.52
CA ILE A 43 4.75 -3.62 2.78
C ILE A 43 3.65 -4.32 1.96
N VAL A 44 4.06 -5.30 1.15
CA VAL A 44 3.17 -6.07 0.29
C VAL A 44 3.32 -7.57 0.52
N ASP A 45 2.24 -8.32 0.36
CA ASP A 45 2.29 -9.79 0.32
C ASP A 45 2.40 -10.28 -1.14
N ASP A 46 2.53 -11.60 -1.32
CA ASP A 46 2.64 -12.21 -2.66
C ASP A 46 1.45 -11.88 -3.58
N GLU A 47 0.24 -11.78 -3.04
CA GLU A 47 -0.96 -11.47 -3.83
C GLU A 47 -0.97 -10.00 -4.26
N ALA A 48 -0.76 -9.07 -3.32
CA ALA A 48 -0.68 -7.65 -3.62
C ALA A 48 0.48 -7.31 -4.56
N THR A 49 1.62 -8.00 -4.44
CA THR A 49 2.77 -7.84 -5.34
C THR A 49 2.37 -8.17 -6.79
N LYS A 50 1.60 -9.24 -7.00
CA LYS A 50 1.10 -9.59 -8.34
C LYS A 50 0.18 -8.50 -8.88
N THR A 51 -0.75 -7.97 -8.07
CA THR A 51 -1.61 -6.87 -8.50
C THR A 51 -0.80 -5.63 -8.85
N LEU A 52 0.14 -5.24 -7.97
CA LEU A 52 0.92 -4.02 -8.09
C LEU A 52 1.77 -3.99 -9.35
N THR A 53 2.44 -5.10 -9.68
CA THR A 53 3.30 -5.21 -10.88
C THR A 53 2.55 -5.02 -12.20
N HIS A 54 1.23 -5.24 -12.23
CA HIS A 54 0.42 -4.99 -13.43
C HIS A 54 -0.07 -3.55 -13.55
N VAL A 55 -0.25 -2.85 -12.42
CA VAL A 55 -0.92 -1.55 -12.38
C VAL A 55 0.02 -0.38 -12.12
N ALA A 56 1.18 -0.60 -11.50
CA ALA A 56 2.11 0.45 -11.14
C ALA A 56 3.58 0.04 -11.40
N ARG A 57 4.38 1.00 -11.87
CA ARG A 57 5.83 0.90 -11.97
C ARG A 57 6.47 1.39 -10.67
N MET A 58 7.70 0.94 -10.40
CA MET A 58 8.46 1.41 -9.24
C MET A 58 8.63 2.94 -9.21
N SER A 59 8.85 3.57 -10.36
CA SER A 59 8.96 5.04 -10.45
C SER A 59 7.68 5.74 -9.99
N GLU A 60 6.51 5.22 -10.35
CA GLU A 60 5.22 5.81 -9.99
C GLU A 60 4.94 5.69 -8.49
N LEU A 61 5.39 4.61 -7.86
CA LEU A 61 5.33 4.43 -6.40
C LEU A 61 6.24 5.44 -5.68
N THR A 62 7.47 5.60 -6.17
CA THR A 62 8.43 6.57 -5.64
C THR A 62 7.93 8.00 -5.81
N ASP A 63 7.35 8.35 -6.96
CA ASP A 63 6.74 9.67 -7.18
C ASP A 63 5.59 9.96 -6.21
N CYS A 64 4.93 8.92 -5.67
CA CYS A 64 3.88 9.05 -4.66
C CYS A 64 4.39 9.06 -3.21
N GLY A 65 5.70 8.88 -2.99
CA GLY A 65 6.33 8.94 -1.67
C GLY A 65 6.67 7.58 -1.05
N VAL A 66 6.68 6.48 -1.82
CA VAL A 66 7.21 5.18 -1.37
C VAL A 66 8.72 5.17 -1.54
N SER A 67 9.47 5.10 -0.43
CA SER A 67 10.93 4.98 -0.48
C SER A 67 11.41 3.54 -0.62
N LEU A 68 10.67 2.60 -0.01
CA LEU A 68 11.00 1.18 0.01
C LEU A 68 9.74 0.34 -0.21
N LEU A 69 9.86 -0.71 -1.01
CA LEU A 69 8.83 -1.73 -1.19
C LEU A 69 9.39 -3.05 -0.63
N GLU A 70 8.79 -3.55 0.44
CA GLU A 70 9.24 -4.76 1.12
C GLU A 70 8.17 -5.85 1.11
N ARG A 71 8.62 -7.11 1.11
CA ARG A 71 7.72 -8.26 1.15
C ARG A 71 7.37 -8.66 2.59
N LEU A 72 6.10 -8.92 2.85
CA LEU A 72 5.58 -9.31 4.16
C LEU A 72 6.18 -10.65 4.64
N GLU A 73 6.49 -11.56 3.71
CA GLU A 73 6.94 -12.91 4.06
C GLU A 73 8.40 -12.99 4.50
N LEU A 74 9.22 -12.01 4.11
CA LEU A 74 10.65 -11.96 4.34
C LEU A 74 11.01 -11.26 5.65
N ASP A 75 12.19 -11.56 6.17
CA ASP A 75 12.78 -10.83 7.29
C ASP A 75 13.22 -9.44 6.79
N ARG A 76 12.50 -8.42 7.25
CA ARG A 76 12.73 -7.01 6.90
C ARG A 76 13.68 -6.32 7.87
N GLN A 77 14.35 -5.26 7.45
CA GLN A 77 15.13 -4.42 8.35
C GLN A 77 14.17 -3.50 9.15
N PRO A 78 14.36 -3.31 10.48
CA PRO A 78 13.53 -2.38 11.24
C PRO A 78 13.90 -0.92 10.92
N PHE A 79 12.88 -0.07 10.76
CA PHE A 79 12.97 1.38 10.57
C PHE A 79 11.95 2.11 11.48
N PRO A 80 12.17 2.18 12.81
CA PRO A 80 11.20 2.70 13.78
C PRO A 80 10.81 4.19 13.61
N GLU A 81 11.54 4.93 12.79
CA GLU A 81 11.32 6.35 12.51
C GLU A 81 10.53 6.57 11.20
N MET A 82 10.23 5.49 10.47
CA MET A 82 9.60 5.53 9.16
C MET A 82 8.15 5.07 9.24
N ASN A 83 7.25 5.82 8.62
CA ASN A 83 5.87 5.39 8.49
C ASN A 83 5.74 4.21 7.53
N ALA A 84 4.84 3.27 7.83
CA ALA A 84 4.60 2.07 7.03
C ALA A 84 3.17 2.02 6.47
N VAL A 85 3.02 1.55 5.22
CA VAL A 85 1.73 1.26 4.58
C VAL A 85 1.68 -0.22 4.22
N TYR A 86 0.77 -0.97 4.85
CA TYR A 86 0.55 -2.38 4.53
C TYR A 86 -0.55 -2.52 3.47
N PHE A 87 -0.15 -2.88 2.25
CA PHE A 87 -1.05 -3.27 1.18
C PHE A 87 -1.00 -4.77 1.00
N ILE A 88 -1.81 -5.48 1.79
CA ILE A 88 -1.76 -6.94 1.96
C ILE A 88 -3.18 -7.52 1.95
N ALA A 89 -3.33 -8.79 1.57
CA ALA A 89 -4.61 -9.48 1.71
C ALA A 89 -4.95 -9.67 3.21
N PRO A 90 -6.23 -9.53 3.62
CA PRO A 90 -6.63 -9.61 5.03
C PRO A 90 -6.75 -11.07 5.53
N THR A 91 -5.71 -11.88 5.30
CA THR A 91 -5.66 -13.27 5.76
C THR A 91 -5.18 -13.34 7.21
N ALA A 92 -5.58 -14.40 7.93
CA ALA A 92 -5.11 -14.60 9.31
C ALA A 92 -3.58 -14.72 9.40
N ALA A 93 -2.92 -15.28 8.39
CA ALA A 93 -1.46 -15.36 8.34
C ALA A 93 -0.83 -13.97 8.21
N ASN A 94 -1.37 -13.13 7.31
CA ASN A 94 -0.87 -11.78 7.09
C ASN A 94 -1.08 -10.88 8.30
N MET A 95 -2.26 -10.93 8.92
CA MET A 95 -2.55 -10.16 10.13
C MET A 95 -1.64 -10.55 11.30
N ARG A 96 -1.29 -11.83 11.44
CA ARG A 96 -0.30 -12.27 12.45
C ARG A 96 1.09 -11.73 12.15
N ARG A 97 1.53 -11.71 10.88
CA ARG A 97 2.84 -11.15 10.49
C ARG A 97 2.89 -9.64 10.73
N LEU A 98 1.83 -8.91 10.39
CA LEU A 98 1.70 -7.49 10.70
C LEU A 98 1.74 -7.25 12.21
N ALA A 99 0.98 -8.01 13.00
CA ALA A 99 0.95 -7.82 14.45
C ALA A 99 2.32 -8.04 15.10
N ARG A 100 3.14 -8.98 14.57
CA ARG A 100 4.52 -9.21 15.05
C ARG A 100 5.43 -8.01 14.86
N ASP A 101 5.19 -7.17 13.86
CA ASP A 101 5.99 -5.96 13.65
C ASP A 101 5.83 -4.95 14.81
N PHE A 102 4.78 -5.08 15.63
CA PHE A 102 4.47 -4.18 16.74
C PHE A 102 4.26 -4.92 18.08
N GLU A 103 4.77 -6.15 18.19
CA GLU A 103 4.60 -6.99 19.40
C GLU A 103 5.34 -6.43 20.62
N ASP A 104 6.55 -5.89 20.43
CA ASP A 104 7.31 -5.18 21.47
C ASP A 104 7.23 -3.67 21.24
N VAL A 105 6.52 -2.97 22.12
CA VAL A 105 6.34 -1.50 22.07
C VAL A 105 7.67 -0.75 22.17
N ASN A 106 8.72 -1.35 22.74
CA ASN A 106 10.04 -0.73 22.85
C ASN A 106 10.90 -0.95 21.60
N LYS A 107 10.49 -1.86 20.71
CA LYS A 107 11.22 -2.23 19.49
C LYS A 107 10.26 -2.43 18.31
N PRO A 108 9.43 -1.42 17.98
CA PRO A 108 8.56 -1.54 16.84
C PRO A 108 9.38 -1.64 15.56
N LYS A 109 8.86 -2.36 14.57
CA LYS A 109 9.49 -2.46 13.25
C LYS A 109 9.49 -1.13 12.51
N TYR A 110 8.42 -0.35 12.68
CA TYR A 110 8.13 0.93 12.02
C TYR A 110 7.43 1.88 12.98
#